data_AF-A0A2T2UL27-F1
#
_entry.id   AF-A0A2T2UL27-F1
#
_cell.length_a   1.000
_cell.length_b   1.000
_cell.length_c   1.000
_cell.angle_alpha   90.00
_cell.angle_beta   90.00
_cell.angle_gamma   90.00
#
_symmetry.space_group_name_H-M   'P 1'
#
loop_
_entity.id
_entity.type
_entity.pdbx_description
1 polymer ?
#
loop_
_entity_poly.entity_id
_entity_poly.type
_entity_poly.pdbx_seq_one_letter_code
_entity_poly.pdbx_strand_id
1 'polypeptide(L)' 'MSVPNPTRIEVDIDAQTLTVKWADGHSSVFPLNRLRAACPCANCGGKAVEQVAPP' A
#
# COMPACT_ATOMS: atom_id res chain seq x y z
N MET A 1 -14.98 7.72 8.39
CA MET A 1 -14.19 7.67 7.15
C MET A 1 -14.54 6.39 6.41
N SER A 2 -15.16 6.46 5.24
CA SER A 2 -15.41 5.27 4.41
C SER A 2 -14.16 4.96 3.62
N VAL A 3 -13.63 3.75 3.76
CA VAL A 3 -12.45 3.31 2.99
C VAL A 3 -12.97 2.86 1.61
N PRO A 4 -12.55 3.49 0.50
CA PRO A 4 -13.05 3.12 -0.82
C PRO A 4 -12.59 1.72 -1.21
N ASN A 5 -13.40 1.01 -1.98
CA ASN A 5 -13.01 -0.31 -2.48
C ASN A 5 -11.92 -0.17 -3.56
N PRO A 6 -10.88 -1.01 -3.54
CA PRO A 6 -9.91 -1.07 -4.62
C PRO A 6 -10.56 -1.67 -5.87
N THR A 7 -10.34 -1.04 -7.02
CA THR A 7 -10.83 -1.52 -8.33
C THR A 7 -9.74 -2.22 -9.13
N ARG A 8 -8.47 -1.88 -8.90
CA ARG A 8 -7.32 -2.50 -9.55
C ARG A 8 -6.10 -2.50 -8.65
N ILE A 9 -5.35 -3.60 -8.66
CA ILE A 9 -4.08 -3.76 -7.94
C ILE A 9 -3.03 -4.22 -8.95
N GLU A 10 -1.90 -3.52 -9.00
CA GLU A 10 -0.79 -3.79 -9.91
C GLU A 10 0.51 -3.85 -9.12
N VAL A 11 1.37 -4.82 -9.41
CA VAL A 11 2.67 -4.98 -8.76
C VAL A 11 3.76 -4.88 -9.81
N ASP A 12 4.67 -3.92 -9.62
CA ASP A 12 5.85 -3.75 -10.45
C ASP A 12 7.07 -4.27 -9.66
N ILE A 13 7.65 -5.37 -10.15
CA ILE A 13 8.75 -6.06 -9.47
C ILE A 13 10.07 -5.32 -9.69
N ASP A 14 10.29 -4.75 -10.86
CA ASP A 14 11.51 -3.99 -11.17
C ASP A 14 11.58 -2.68 -10.36
N ALA A 15 10.48 -1.95 -10.28
CA ALA A 15 10.35 -0.72 -9.51
C ALA A 15 10.11 -0.97 -8.00
N GLN A 16 9.84 -2.23 -7.59
CA GLN A 16 9.53 -2.59 -6.21
C GLN A 16 8.35 -1.78 -5.61
N THR A 17 7.28 -1.61 -6.40
CA THR A 17 6.08 -0.86 -5.99
C THR A 17 4.79 -1.62 -6.24
N LEU A 18 3.77 -1.31 -5.44
CA LEU A 18 2.39 -1.76 -5.59
C LEU A 18 1.51 -0.54 -5.84
N THR A 19 0.77 -0.53 -6.94
CA THR A 19 -0.17 0.54 -7.28
C THR A 19 -1.60 0.05 -7.06
N VAL A 20 -2.41 0.83 -6.34
CA VAL A 20 -3.84 0.60 -6.13
C VAL A 20 -4.64 1.70 -6.80
N LYS A 21 -5.61 1.34 -7.63
CA LYS A 21 -6.65 2.26 -8.10
C LYS A 21 -7.92 2.05 -7.28
N TRP A 22 -8.54 3.13 -6.87
CA TRP A 22 -9.68 3.13 -5.95
C TRP A 22 -10.96 3.52 -6.68
N ALA A 23 -12.11 3.11 -6.13
CA ALA A 23 -13.41 3.35 -6.75
C ALA A 23 -13.83 4.82 -6.84
N ASP A 24 -13.24 5.69 -6.02
CA ASP A 24 -13.42 7.15 -6.05
C ASP A 24 -12.48 7.85 -7.05
N GLY A 25 -11.67 7.08 -7.79
CA GLY A 25 -10.80 7.59 -8.85
C GLY A 25 -9.38 7.95 -8.42
N HIS A 26 -9.05 7.90 -7.12
CA HIS A 26 -7.67 8.12 -6.70
C HIS A 26 -6.78 6.91 -7.00
N SER A 27 -5.47 7.15 -7.04
CA SER A 27 -4.46 6.10 -7.17
C SER A 27 -3.41 6.27 -6.10
N SER A 28 -2.96 5.17 -5.52
CA SER A 28 -1.94 5.16 -4.47
C SER A 28 -0.80 4.23 -4.87
N VAL A 29 0.44 4.65 -4.63
CA VAL A 29 1.64 3.86 -4.90
C VAL A 29 2.33 3.56 -3.58
N PHE A 30 2.60 2.28 -3.34
CA PHE A 30 3.16 1.75 -2.12
C PHE A 30 4.50 1.06 -2.40
N PRO A 31 5.61 1.51 -1.81
CA PRO A 31 6.87 0.76 -1.89
C PRO A 31 6.73 -0.58 -1.16
N LEU A 32 7.18 -1.68 -1.79
CA LEU A 32 7.03 -3.03 -1.23
C LEU A 32 7.75 -3.21 0.11
N ASN A 33 8.91 -2.56 0.27
CA ASN A 33 9.67 -2.58 1.52
C ASN A 33 8.90 -1.94 2.70
N ARG A 34 8.18 -0.84 2.46
CA ARG A 34 7.36 -0.15 3.45
C ARG A 34 6.16 -1.00 3.85
N LEU A 35 5.50 -1.64 2.89
CA LEU A 35 4.40 -2.58 3.18
C LEU A 35 4.87 -3.73 4.08
N ARG A 36 6.07 -4.26 3.83
CA ARG A 36 6.64 -5.32 4.67
C ARG A 36 7.01 -4.82 6.07
N ALA A 37 7.60 -3.63 6.19
CA ALA A 37 7.91 -3.02 7.49
C ALA A 37 6.67 -2.72 8.33
N ALA A 38 5.55 -2.42 7.67
CA ALA A 38 4.25 -2.13 8.25
C ALA A 38 3.39 -3.37 8.56
N CYS A 39 3.88 -4.58 8.26
CA CYS A 39 3.05 -5.77 8.29
C CYS A 39 2.52 -6.03 9.72
N PRO A 40 1.19 -5.98 9.94
CA PRO A 40 0.60 -6.06 11.29
C PRO A 40 0.52 -7.49 11.82
N CYS A 41 1.06 -8.48 11.11
CA CYS A 41 0.97 -9.87 11.53
C CYS A 41 1.89 -10.16 12.73
N ALA A 42 1.51 -11.12 13.56
CA ALA A 42 2.23 -11.48 14.78
C ALA A 42 3.68 -11.94 14.50
N ASN A 43 3.96 -12.48 13.31
CA ASN A 43 5.29 -12.93 12.92
C ASN A 43 6.22 -11.77 12.53
N CYS A 44 5.70 -10.74 11.84
CA CYS A 44 6.51 -9.60 11.42
C CYS A 44 6.63 -8.54 12.51
N GLY A 45 5.64 -8.43 13.40
CA GLY A 45 5.65 -7.48 14.52
C GLY A 45 5.78 -6.02 14.08
N GLY A 46 5.19 -5.68 12.92
CA GLY A 46 5.44 -4.45 12.16
C GLY A 46 5.45 -3.16 12.98
N LYS A 47 6.14 -2.16 12.46
CA LYS A 47 6.14 -0.80 13.06
C LYS A 47 5.02 0.02 12.44
N ALA A 48 4.41 0.91 13.23
CA ALA A 48 3.46 1.88 12.71
C ALA A 48 4.15 2.70 11.60
N VAL A 49 3.72 2.52 10.36
CA VAL A 49 4.09 3.41 9.27
C VAL A 49 3.08 4.55 9.29
N GLU A 50 3.49 5.68 9.87
CA GLU A 50 2.60 6.83 10.08
C GLU A 50 2.02 7.33 8.74
N GLN A 51 2.82 7.29 7.66
CA GLN A 51 2.40 7.73 6.34
C GLN A 51 3.09 6.93 5.21
N VAL A 52 2.28 6.39 4.30
CA VAL A 52 2.71 6.11 2.92
C VAL A 52 2.39 7.40 2.17
N ALA A 53 3.42 8.11 1.71
CA ALA A 53 3.21 9.33 0.95
C ALA A 53 2.29 9.01 -0.25
N PRO A 54 1.22 9.80 -0.46
CA PRO A 54 0.52 9.77 -1.73
C PRO A 54 1.51 10.20 -2.84
N PRO A 55 1.33 9.72 -4.09
CA PRO A 55 2.16 10.14 -5.21
C PRO A 55 2.12 11.65 -5.42
#